data_AF-A0A831LBD8-F1
#
_entry.id   AF-A0A831LBD8-F1
#
_cell.length_a   1.000
_cell.length_b   1.000
_cell.length_c   1.000
_cell.angle_alpha   90.00
_cell.angle_beta   90.00
_cell.angle_gamma   90.00
#
_symmetry.space_group_name_H-M   'P 1'
#
loop_
_entity.id
_entity.type
_entity.pdbx_description
1 polymer ?
#
loop_
_entity_poly.entity_id
_entity_poly.type
_entity_poly.pdbx_seq_one_letter_code
_entity_poly.pdbx_strand_id
1 'polypeptide(L)'
;RTTGGRKNLAIKDTPSLVLRDLDVGSWKDAKYKGEKIPFISEVIETVPEGKKLVVEIKTGSEILPHLKREIEKSGKLEQMIFICFGWETILDTKKLFPDNACYWLSSSKQGLKKKMEEAAEAGLEGVNLSYKIIDEEVVQLAKKLNLEVLTWTVNDPEIAKRMTDLGVSAITTDRPKWLKEEMGK
;
A
#
# COMPACT_ATOMS: atom_id res chain seq x y z
N ARG A 1 -14.36 -10.30 9.43
CA ARG A 1 -14.18 -11.08 8.17
C ARG A 1 -12.99 -12.03 8.24
N THR A 2 -11.83 -11.58 8.73
CA THR A 2 -10.57 -12.33 8.76
C THR A 2 -10.24 -12.92 10.14
N THR A 3 -11.24 -13.13 11.00
CA THR A 3 -11.07 -13.69 12.35
C THR A 3 -11.86 -14.99 12.46
N GLY A 4 -11.24 -16.04 12.99
CA GLY A 4 -11.91 -17.28 13.37
C GLY A 4 -13.04 -16.99 14.35
N GLY A 5 -14.21 -17.60 14.14
CA GLY A 5 -15.37 -17.42 15.03
C GLY A 5 -16.15 -16.10 14.86
N ARG A 6 -15.85 -15.28 13.83
CA ARG A 6 -16.66 -14.11 13.39
C ARG A 6 -17.09 -13.13 14.50
N LYS A 7 -16.20 -12.80 15.45
CA LYS A 7 -16.41 -11.65 16.35
C LYS A 7 -16.29 -10.35 15.54
N ASN A 8 -17.33 -9.51 15.55
CA ASN A 8 -17.34 -8.23 14.84
C ASN A 8 -16.85 -7.10 15.76
N LEU A 9 -15.53 -7.02 15.96
CA LEU A 9 -14.89 -6.02 16.80
C LEU A 9 -14.43 -4.82 15.94
N ALA A 10 -14.67 -3.60 16.43
CA ALA A 10 -14.13 -2.39 15.82
C ALA A 10 -12.66 -2.23 16.24
N ILE A 11 -11.72 -2.27 15.27
CA ILE A 11 -10.27 -2.22 15.56
C ILE A 11 -9.90 -1.01 16.40
N LYS A 12 -10.39 0.19 16.03
CA LYS A 12 -10.08 1.44 16.72
C LYS A 12 -10.56 1.51 18.18
N ASP A 13 -11.58 0.73 18.53
CA ASP A 13 -12.22 0.76 19.86
C ASP A 13 -11.84 -0.46 20.72
N THR A 14 -10.98 -1.34 20.20
CA THR A 14 -10.63 -2.60 20.87
C THR A 14 -9.17 -2.57 21.35
N PRO A 15 -8.89 -2.90 22.63
CA PRO A 15 -7.52 -2.98 23.13
C PRO A 15 -6.66 -3.94 22.30
N SER A 16 -5.41 -3.56 22.05
CA SER A 16 -4.48 -4.36 21.23
C SER A 16 -4.26 -5.77 21.77
N LEU A 17 -4.26 -5.96 23.10
CA LEU A 17 -4.17 -7.28 23.73
C LEU A 17 -5.35 -8.19 23.36
N VAL A 18 -6.57 -7.63 23.28
CA VAL A 18 -7.76 -8.38 22.87
C VAL A 18 -7.70 -8.71 21.38
N LEU A 19 -7.28 -7.75 20.54
CA LEU A 19 -7.11 -7.97 19.10
C LEU A 19 -6.07 -9.05 18.81
N ARG A 20 -4.95 -9.05 19.56
CA ARG A 20 -3.84 -9.98 19.37
C ARG A 20 -4.15 -11.40 19.85
N ASP A 21 -5.15 -11.59 20.71
CA ASP A 21 -5.58 -12.93 21.10
C ASP A 21 -6.41 -13.64 20.00
N LEU A 22 -6.98 -12.89 19.06
CA LEU A 22 -7.79 -13.44 17.98
C LEU A 22 -6.97 -14.36 17.05
N ASP A 23 -7.58 -15.46 16.63
CA ASP A 23 -7.10 -16.27 15.51
C ASP A 23 -7.50 -15.58 14.20
N VAL A 24 -6.51 -15.18 13.39
CA VAL A 24 -6.70 -14.56 12.07
C VAL A 24 -6.22 -15.41 10.90
N GLY A 25 -5.97 -16.70 11.11
CA GLY A 25 -5.56 -17.61 10.04
C GLY A 25 -6.57 -18.71 9.75
N SER A 26 -7.31 -19.19 10.76
CA SER A 26 -8.29 -20.28 10.62
C SER A 26 -9.40 -19.98 9.60
N TRP A 27 -9.71 -18.71 9.32
CA TRP A 27 -10.70 -18.35 8.31
C TRP A 27 -10.23 -18.65 6.87
N LYS A 28 -8.91 -18.73 6.65
CA LYS A 28 -8.30 -18.92 5.34
C LYS A 28 -8.03 -20.40 5.05
N ASP A 29 -7.45 -21.11 6.01
CA ASP A 29 -7.13 -22.54 5.95
C ASP A 29 -6.82 -23.04 7.37
N ALA A 30 -7.16 -24.29 7.68
CA ALA A 30 -6.90 -24.90 8.98
C ALA A 30 -5.40 -24.94 9.33
N LYS A 31 -4.50 -24.98 8.34
CA LYS A 31 -3.04 -24.98 8.57
C LYS A 31 -2.50 -23.65 9.12
N TYR A 32 -3.26 -22.56 9.02
CA TYR A 32 -2.91 -21.25 9.57
C TYR A 32 -3.58 -20.98 10.93
N LYS A 33 -4.14 -22.02 11.57
CA LYS A 33 -4.74 -21.88 12.88
C LYS A 33 -3.72 -21.32 13.88
N GLY A 34 -4.14 -20.34 14.67
CA GLY A 34 -3.30 -19.70 15.68
C GLY A 34 -2.53 -18.47 15.21
N GLU A 35 -2.53 -18.13 13.91
CA GLU A 35 -1.99 -16.86 13.42
C GLU A 35 -2.65 -15.67 14.13
N LYS A 36 -1.84 -14.68 14.50
CA LYS A 36 -2.26 -13.50 15.25
C LYS A 36 -2.22 -12.25 14.36
N ILE A 37 -2.91 -11.19 14.80
CA ILE A 37 -2.76 -9.88 14.17
C ILE A 37 -1.33 -9.37 14.47
N PRO A 38 -0.48 -9.15 13.46
CA PRO A 38 0.87 -8.69 13.68
C PRO A 38 0.88 -7.20 14.09
N PHE A 39 1.86 -6.81 14.88
CA PHE A 39 2.23 -5.40 15.02
C PHE A 39 3.06 -4.95 13.82
N ILE A 40 3.01 -3.65 13.52
CA ILE A 40 3.81 -3.07 12.44
C ILE A 40 5.31 -3.28 12.67
N SER A 41 5.78 -3.24 13.92
CA SER A 41 7.18 -3.50 14.28
C SER A 41 7.63 -4.90 13.83
N GLU A 42 6.81 -5.92 14.08
CA GLU A 42 7.09 -7.30 13.67
C GLU A 42 7.14 -7.43 12.15
N VAL A 43 6.25 -6.74 11.42
CA VAL A 43 6.27 -6.74 9.95
C VAL A 43 7.53 -6.07 9.43
N ILE A 44 7.93 -4.91 9.97
CA ILE A 44 9.14 -4.19 9.55
C ILE A 44 10.40 -5.04 9.77
N GLU A 45 10.46 -5.79 10.88
CA GLU A 45 11.59 -6.69 11.17
C GLU A 45 11.79 -7.75 10.07
N THR A 46 10.71 -8.26 9.46
CA THR A 46 10.78 -9.26 8.39
C THR A 46 11.31 -8.73 7.05
N VAL A 47 11.37 -7.40 6.86
CA VAL A 47 11.79 -6.80 5.57
C VAL A 47 13.30 -6.98 5.40
N PRO A 48 13.78 -7.73 4.38
CA PRO A 48 15.20 -7.92 4.17
C PRO A 48 15.85 -6.67 3.55
N GLU A 49 17.16 -6.56 3.68
CA GLU A 49 17.96 -5.50 3.05
C GLU A 49 17.71 -5.47 1.53
N GLY A 50 17.69 -4.26 0.95
CA GLY A 50 17.43 -4.05 -0.48
C GLY A 50 15.98 -4.27 -0.92
N LYS A 51 15.05 -4.62 -0.01
CA LYS A 51 13.61 -4.62 -0.27
C LYS A 51 12.92 -3.42 0.34
N LYS A 52 11.74 -3.09 -0.18
CA LYS A 52 10.88 -2.02 0.34
C LYS A 52 9.60 -2.62 0.93
N LEU A 53 9.07 -1.98 1.96
CA LEU A 53 7.74 -2.26 2.52
C LEU A 53 6.78 -1.15 2.09
N VAL A 54 5.72 -1.52 1.39
CA VAL A 54 4.64 -0.60 1.03
C VAL A 54 3.60 -0.62 2.16
N VAL A 55 3.53 0.47 2.91
CA VAL A 55 2.61 0.66 4.05
C VAL A 55 1.39 1.44 3.58
N GLU A 56 0.24 0.78 3.54
CA GLU A 56 -1.03 1.46 3.31
C GLU A 56 -1.60 2.02 4.63
N ILE A 57 -1.76 3.33 4.69
CA ILE A 57 -2.43 4.00 5.81
C ILE A 57 -3.94 3.95 5.57
N LYS A 58 -4.65 3.24 6.45
CA LYS A 58 -6.10 3.00 6.36
C LYS A 58 -6.95 3.90 7.29
N THR A 59 -6.33 4.90 7.90
CA THR A 59 -6.94 5.82 8.88
C THR A 59 -6.57 7.27 8.56
N GLY A 60 -6.92 8.22 9.43
CA GLY A 60 -6.50 9.61 9.30
C GLY A 60 -5.07 9.85 9.82
N SER A 61 -4.65 11.12 9.81
CA SER A 61 -3.32 11.57 10.24
C SER A 61 -3.01 11.27 11.73
N GLU A 62 -4.00 10.90 12.55
CA GLU A 62 -3.82 10.56 13.97
C GLU A 62 -2.83 9.40 14.20
N ILE A 63 -2.63 8.52 13.22
CA ILE A 63 -1.72 7.37 13.34
C ILE A 63 -0.25 7.76 13.13
N LEU A 64 0.02 8.88 12.46
CA LEU A 64 1.35 9.21 11.93
C LEU A 64 2.44 9.32 13.02
N PRO A 65 2.20 9.95 14.20
CA PRO A 65 3.22 10.00 15.26
C PRO A 65 3.58 8.61 15.80
N HIS A 66 2.61 7.70 15.87
CA HIS A 66 2.83 6.33 16.31
C HIS A 66 3.59 5.52 15.27
N LEU A 67 3.22 5.67 13.99
CA LEU A 67 3.89 5.03 12.87
C LEU A 67 5.36 5.46 12.77
N LYS A 68 5.64 6.76 12.85
CA LYS A 68 7.00 7.32 12.86
C LYS A 68 7.85 6.71 13.95
N ARG A 69 7.32 6.65 15.18
CA ARG A 69 8.03 6.07 16.32
C ARG A 69 8.44 4.61 16.07
N GLU A 70 7.55 3.78 15.54
CA GLU A 70 7.87 2.36 15.31
C GLU A 70 8.84 2.16 14.13
N ILE A 71 8.73 2.98 13.08
CA ILE A 71 9.68 2.95 11.95
C ILE A 71 11.07 3.42 12.38
N GLU A 72 11.18 4.52 13.13
CA GLU A 72 12.47 5.04 13.60
C GLU A 72 13.19 4.04 14.51
N LYS A 73 12.46 3.41 15.45
CA LYS A 73 13.01 2.35 16.30
C LYS A 73 13.59 1.17 15.52
N SER A 74 13.03 0.87 14.35
CA SER A 74 13.49 -0.25 13.52
C SER A 74 14.80 0.04 12.77
N GLY A 75 15.17 1.31 12.59
CA GLY A 75 16.28 1.72 11.73
C GLY A 75 16.05 1.51 10.23
N LYS A 76 14.84 1.10 9.80
CA LYS A 76 14.52 0.77 8.39
C LYS A 76 13.72 1.86 7.67
N LEU A 77 13.85 3.12 8.09
CA LEU A 77 13.09 4.25 7.52
C LEU A 77 13.21 4.31 5.99
N GLU A 78 14.41 4.20 5.45
CA GLU A 78 14.65 4.26 3.99
C GLU A 78 13.95 3.13 3.21
N GLN A 79 13.57 2.03 3.87
CA GLN A 79 12.89 0.91 3.23
C GLN A 79 11.37 1.13 3.12
N MET A 80 10.82 2.22 3.65
CA MET A 80 9.37 2.46 3.69
C MET A 80 8.89 3.22 2.46
N ILE A 81 7.75 2.78 1.94
CA ILE A 81 6.94 3.47 0.94
C ILE A 81 5.53 3.62 1.53
N PHE A 82 4.90 4.77 1.37
CA PHE A 82 3.58 5.04 1.93
C PHE A 82 2.53 5.21 0.84
N ILE A 83 1.36 4.61 1.06
CA ILE A 83 0.20 4.78 0.19
C ILE A 83 -1.05 5.07 1.04
N CYS A 84 -1.95 5.94 0.57
CA CYS A 84 -3.19 6.24 1.30
C CYS A 84 -4.28 6.78 0.38
N PHE A 85 -5.54 6.39 0.61
CA PHE A 85 -6.69 6.98 -0.07
C PHE A 85 -7.02 8.38 0.45
N GLY A 86 -6.76 8.63 1.74
CA GLY A 86 -6.99 9.92 2.38
C GLY A 86 -6.03 10.97 1.86
N TRP A 87 -6.55 11.97 1.16
CA TRP A 87 -5.76 13.05 0.57
C TRP A 87 -4.95 13.83 1.62
N GLU A 88 -5.61 14.31 2.68
CA GLU A 88 -4.93 15.04 3.75
C GLU A 88 -3.89 14.16 4.46
N THR A 89 -4.23 12.89 4.72
CA THR A 89 -3.32 11.93 5.35
C THR A 89 -2.06 11.70 4.54
N ILE A 90 -2.14 11.52 3.20
CA ILE A 90 -0.92 11.30 2.39
C ILE A 90 -0.06 12.57 2.33
N LEU A 91 -0.68 13.76 2.30
CA LEU A 91 0.05 15.02 2.35
C LEU A 91 0.79 15.19 3.69
N ASP A 92 0.13 14.89 4.80
CA ASP A 92 0.77 14.95 6.12
C ASP A 92 1.84 13.86 6.28
N THR A 93 1.66 12.70 5.66
CA THR A 93 2.67 11.65 5.59
C THR A 93 3.91 12.13 4.85
N LYS A 94 3.75 12.80 3.69
CA LYS A 94 4.88 13.36 2.94
C LYS A 94 5.62 14.43 3.72
N LYS A 95 4.92 15.29 4.46
CA LYS A 95 5.57 16.27 5.35
C LYS A 95 6.38 15.59 6.47
N LEU A 96 5.87 14.49 7.01
CA LEU A 96 6.49 13.77 8.12
C LEU A 96 7.69 12.90 7.67
N PHE A 97 7.63 12.38 6.44
CA PHE A 97 8.64 11.54 5.83
C PHE A 97 9.06 12.10 4.46
N PRO A 98 9.75 13.26 4.43
CA PRO A 98 10.04 13.99 3.19
C PRO A 98 10.90 13.18 2.20
N ASP A 99 11.75 12.29 2.70
CA ASP A 99 12.66 11.48 1.88
C ASP A 99 12.06 10.12 1.46
N ASN A 100 10.85 9.79 1.94
CA ASN A 100 10.17 8.54 1.60
C ASN A 100 9.14 8.74 0.49
N ALA A 101 9.03 7.73 -0.37
CA ALA A 101 8.06 7.73 -1.44
C ALA A 101 6.62 7.65 -0.91
N CYS A 102 5.78 8.59 -1.31
CA CYS A 102 4.38 8.69 -0.92
C CYS A 102 3.48 8.72 -2.17
N TYR A 103 2.48 7.85 -2.22
CA TYR A 103 1.57 7.75 -3.36
C TYR A 103 0.11 7.88 -2.93
N TRP A 104 -0.64 8.73 -3.63
CA TRP A 104 -2.08 8.84 -3.41
C TRP A 104 -2.81 7.65 -4.06
N LEU A 105 -3.68 6.97 -3.30
CA LEU A 105 -4.50 5.87 -3.78
C LEU A 105 -5.83 6.36 -4.36
N SER A 106 -6.22 5.82 -5.51
CA SER A 106 -7.55 6.06 -6.07
C SER A 106 -8.05 4.90 -6.94
N SER A 107 -9.37 4.74 -6.96
CA SER A 107 -10.09 3.88 -7.89
C SER A 107 -11.08 4.65 -8.76
N SER A 108 -11.04 5.99 -8.72
CA SER A 108 -11.93 6.86 -9.49
C SER A 108 -11.16 7.61 -10.57
N LYS A 109 -11.67 7.57 -11.80
CA LYS A 109 -11.16 8.39 -12.92
C LYS A 109 -11.66 9.83 -12.85
N GLN A 110 -12.78 10.08 -12.17
CA GLN A 110 -13.35 11.42 -12.04
C GLN A 110 -12.40 12.31 -11.22
N GLY A 111 -12.00 13.46 -11.79
CA GLY A 111 -11.09 14.40 -11.14
C GLY A 111 -9.63 13.93 -11.04
N LEU A 112 -9.29 12.77 -11.61
CA LEU A 112 -7.96 12.17 -11.52
C LEU A 112 -6.86 13.11 -12.01
N LYS A 113 -7.05 13.75 -13.17
CA LYS A 113 -6.08 14.69 -13.74
C LYS A 113 -5.71 15.80 -12.74
N LYS A 114 -6.71 16.48 -12.19
CA LYS A 114 -6.52 17.56 -11.20
C LYS A 114 -5.77 17.04 -9.96
N LYS A 115 -6.13 15.84 -9.49
CA LYS A 115 -5.46 15.23 -8.33
C LYS A 115 -4.01 14.83 -8.60
N MET A 116 -3.68 14.42 -9.82
CA MET A 116 -2.30 14.17 -10.22
C MET A 116 -1.49 15.46 -10.27
N GLU A 117 -2.06 16.54 -10.82
CA GLU A 117 -1.42 17.87 -10.80
C GLU A 117 -1.16 18.32 -9.34
N GLU A 118 -2.16 18.23 -8.47
CA GLU A 118 -2.04 18.53 -7.04
C GLU A 118 -1.02 17.62 -6.33
N ALA A 119 -0.90 16.34 -6.72
CA ALA A 119 0.07 15.40 -6.16
C ALA A 119 1.51 15.80 -6.50
N ALA A 120 1.74 16.19 -7.77
CA ALA A 120 3.04 16.67 -8.21
C ALA A 120 3.44 17.98 -7.51
N GLU A 121 2.51 18.94 -7.41
CA GLU A 121 2.72 20.20 -6.68
C GLU A 121 3.03 19.98 -5.20
N ALA A 122 2.41 18.97 -4.57
CA ALA A 122 2.66 18.59 -3.19
C ALA A 122 3.96 17.78 -2.98
N GLY A 123 4.68 17.45 -4.06
CA GLY A 123 5.91 16.67 -4.01
C GLY A 123 5.72 15.18 -3.73
N LEU A 124 4.53 14.62 -3.97
CA LEU A 124 4.35 13.17 -3.94
C LEU A 124 5.11 12.51 -5.09
N GLU A 125 5.63 11.31 -4.85
CA GLU A 125 6.36 10.53 -5.86
C GLU A 125 5.44 10.00 -6.96
N GLY A 126 4.14 9.86 -6.67
CA GLY A 126 3.22 9.35 -7.65
C GLY A 126 1.80 9.09 -7.17
N VAL A 127 1.13 8.25 -7.96
CA VAL A 127 -0.22 7.74 -7.68
C VAL A 127 -0.24 6.22 -7.70
N ASN A 128 -1.10 5.63 -6.88
CA ASN A 128 -1.34 4.20 -6.87
C ASN A 128 -2.81 3.92 -7.25
N LEU A 129 -3.04 3.47 -8.47
CA LEU A 129 -4.37 3.47 -9.08
C LEU A 129 -4.92 2.06 -9.28
N SER A 130 -6.23 1.90 -9.17
CA SER A 130 -6.87 0.68 -9.67
C SER A 130 -6.54 0.48 -11.15
N TYR A 131 -6.10 -0.71 -11.56
CA TYR A 131 -5.73 -0.98 -12.96
C TYR A 131 -6.86 -0.67 -13.96
N LYS A 132 -8.12 -0.67 -13.48
CA LYS A 132 -9.33 -0.40 -14.27
C LYS A 132 -9.44 1.03 -14.77
N ILE A 133 -8.73 1.97 -14.12
CA ILE A 133 -8.75 3.40 -14.49
C ILE A 133 -7.45 3.85 -15.15
N ILE A 134 -6.51 2.91 -15.42
CA ILE A 134 -5.23 3.19 -16.06
C ILE A 134 -5.33 2.92 -17.57
N ASP A 135 -5.04 3.96 -18.33
CA ASP A 135 -4.87 3.95 -19.78
C ASP A 135 -3.65 4.80 -20.18
N GLU A 136 -3.40 4.92 -21.48
CA GLU A 136 -2.27 5.66 -22.02
C GLU A 136 -2.32 7.15 -21.63
N GLU A 137 -3.49 7.77 -21.62
CA GLU A 137 -3.63 9.18 -21.22
C GLU A 137 -3.16 9.41 -19.79
N VAL A 138 -3.54 8.51 -18.86
CA VAL A 138 -3.12 8.57 -17.46
C VAL A 138 -1.61 8.44 -17.33
N VAL A 139 -0.98 7.47 -18.00
CA VAL A 139 0.48 7.28 -17.87
C VAL A 139 1.27 8.40 -18.56
N GLN A 140 0.79 8.91 -19.71
CA GLN A 140 1.41 10.07 -20.36
C GLN A 140 1.31 11.34 -19.50
N LEU A 141 0.18 11.54 -18.81
CA LEU A 141 0.04 12.64 -17.86
C LEU A 141 1.01 12.48 -16.69
N ALA A 142 1.10 11.28 -16.09
CA ALA A 142 2.02 11.00 -15.00
C ALA A 142 3.47 11.31 -15.40
N LYS A 143 3.89 10.86 -16.58
CA LYS A 143 5.22 11.15 -17.13
C LYS A 143 5.48 12.64 -17.29
N LYS A 144 4.51 13.42 -17.78
CA LYS A 144 4.64 14.89 -17.91
C LYS A 144 4.77 15.58 -16.56
N LEU A 145 4.14 15.03 -15.52
CA LEU A 145 4.19 15.55 -14.16
C LEU A 145 5.35 14.99 -13.32
N ASN A 146 6.22 14.15 -13.92
CA ASN A 146 7.27 13.42 -13.23
C ASN A 146 6.74 12.57 -12.04
N LEU A 147 5.57 11.97 -12.23
CA LEU A 147 4.94 11.07 -11.27
C LEU A 147 5.09 9.61 -11.72
N GLU A 148 5.34 8.75 -10.76
CA GLU A 148 5.23 7.32 -10.93
C GLU A 148 3.77 6.86 -10.85
N VAL A 149 3.47 5.75 -11.54
CA VAL A 149 2.16 5.09 -11.46
C VAL A 149 2.35 3.69 -10.92
N LEU A 150 1.73 3.40 -9.78
CA LEU A 150 1.61 2.05 -9.22
C LEU A 150 0.19 1.55 -9.48
N THR A 151 -0.01 0.23 -9.44
CA THR A 151 -1.34 -0.33 -9.60
C THR A 151 -1.65 -1.51 -8.67
N TRP A 152 -2.94 -1.71 -8.43
CA TRP A 152 -3.51 -2.79 -7.63
C TRP A 152 -4.90 -3.21 -8.11
N THR A 153 -5.42 -4.40 -7.75
CA THR A 153 -4.65 -5.63 -7.48
C THR A 153 -4.74 -6.45 -8.75
N VAL A 154 -3.60 -6.79 -9.34
CA VAL A 154 -3.55 -7.49 -10.63
C VAL A 154 -3.13 -8.94 -10.40
N ASN A 155 -4.05 -9.86 -10.65
CA ASN A 155 -3.83 -11.31 -10.56
C ASN A 155 -3.90 -12.01 -11.93
N ASP A 156 -4.03 -11.22 -13.00
CA ASP A 156 -4.14 -11.68 -14.38
C ASP A 156 -2.86 -11.29 -15.13
N PRO A 157 -2.14 -12.24 -15.75
CA PRO A 157 -0.88 -11.97 -16.44
C PRO A 157 -1.05 -11.11 -17.70
N GLU A 158 -2.19 -11.18 -18.40
CA GLU A 158 -2.46 -10.32 -19.55
C GLU A 158 -2.63 -8.87 -19.12
N ILE A 159 -3.36 -8.65 -18.01
CA ILE A 159 -3.49 -7.32 -17.42
C ILE A 159 -2.13 -6.83 -16.91
N ALA A 160 -1.34 -7.68 -16.24
CA ALA A 160 -0.02 -7.32 -15.74
C ALA A 160 0.94 -6.92 -16.88
N LYS A 161 0.89 -7.65 -18.00
CA LYS A 161 1.62 -7.32 -19.22
C LYS A 161 1.17 -5.96 -19.77
N ARG A 162 -0.14 -5.74 -19.94
CA ARG A 162 -0.69 -4.45 -20.37
C ARG A 162 -0.22 -3.30 -19.46
N MET A 163 -0.23 -3.46 -18.14
CA MET A 163 0.24 -2.44 -17.19
C MET A 163 1.73 -2.16 -17.36
N THR A 164 2.54 -3.21 -17.55
CA THR A 164 3.98 -3.08 -17.81
C THR A 164 4.23 -2.34 -19.12
N ASP A 165 3.53 -2.71 -20.19
CA ASP A 165 3.66 -2.11 -21.52
C ASP A 165 3.27 -0.63 -21.53
N LEU A 166 2.28 -0.23 -20.71
CA LEU A 166 1.91 1.17 -20.51
C LEU A 166 2.95 1.98 -19.73
N GLY A 167 3.87 1.34 -19.00
CA GLY A 167 4.90 2.00 -18.20
C GLY A 167 4.56 2.17 -16.71
N VAL A 168 3.67 1.33 -16.16
CA VAL A 168 3.41 1.29 -14.71
C VAL A 168 4.66 0.80 -13.97
N SER A 169 5.06 1.53 -12.91
CA SER A 169 6.30 1.30 -12.16
C SER A 169 6.24 0.07 -11.24
N ALA A 170 5.10 -0.21 -10.62
CA ALA A 170 4.93 -1.41 -9.80
C ALA A 170 3.49 -1.96 -9.81
N ILE A 171 3.38 -3.28 -9.63
CA ILE A 171 2.12 -4.02 -9.64
C ILE A 171 1.96 -4.72 -8.29
N THR A 172 0.85 -4.42 -7.60
CA THR A 172 0.40 -5.15 -6.41
C THR A 172 -0.41 -6.36 -6.84
N THR A 173 -0.09 -7.54 -6.29
CA THR A 173 -0.73 -8.82 -6.62
C THR A 173 -0.86 -9.72 -5.40
N ASP A 174 -1.89 -10.58 -5.38
CA ASP A 174 -2.06 -11.61 -4.35
C ASP A 174 -1.19 -12.86 -4.62
N ARG A 175 -0.57 -12.94 -5.81
CA ARG A 175 0.18 -14.13 -6.27
C ARG A 175 1.57 -13.74 -6.79
N PRO A 176 2.44 -13.11 -5.98
CA PRO A 176 3.68 -12.48 -6.47
C PRO A 176 4.64 -13.44 -7.16
N LYS A 177 4.90 -14.61 -6.58
CA LYS A 177 5.77 -15.63 -7.20
C LYS A 177 5.22 -16.12 -8.53
N TRP A 178 3.96 -16.56 -8.53
CA TRP A 178 3.31 -17.09 -9.72
C TRP A 178 3.20 -16.05 -10.84
N LEU A 179 2.80 -14.82 -10.53
CA LEU A 179 2.68 -13.78 -11.56
C LEU A 179 4.04 -13.46 -12.18
N LYS A 180 5.12 -13.48 -11.39
CA LYS A 180 6.49 -13.27 -11.90
C LYS A 180 6.89 -14.37 -12.89
N GLU A 181 6.55 -15.62 -12.59
CA GLU A 181 6.78 -16.78 -13.47
C GLU A 181 5.97 -16.66 -14.78
N GLU A 182 4.68 -16.31 -14.71
CA GLU A 182 3.84 -16.08 -15.90
C GLU A 182 4.33 -14.91 -16.77
N MET A 183 4.92 -13.89 -16.14
CA MET A 183 5.52 -12.75 -16.83
C MET A 183 6.94 -13.02 -17.36
N GLY A 184 7.51 -14.20 -17.11
CA GLY A 184 8.86 -14.57 -17.53
C GLY A 184 9.97 -13.75 -16.89
N LYS A 185 9.80 -13.33 -15.63
CA LYS A 185 10.72 -12.44 -14.90
C LYS A 185 11.48 -13.12 -13.76
#